data_AF-A0ABD6U1F3-F1
#
_entry.id   AF-A0ABD6U1F3-F1
#
_cell.length_a   1.000
_cell.length_b   1.000
_cell.length_c   1.000
_cell.angle_alpha   90.00
_cell.angle_beta   90.00
_cell.angle_gamma   90.00
#
_symmetry.space_group_name_H-M   'P 1'
#
loop_
_entity.id
_entity.type
_entity.pdbx_description
1 polymer ?
#
loop_
_entity_poly.entity_id
_entity_poly.type
_entity_poly.pdbx_seq_one_letter_code
_entity_poly.pdbx_strand_id
1 'polypeptide(L)'
;MNIYAPTFWPNGSEIDHGAPSLRLRDILPALGSTTFACFDKDHLPHIGETVHVLWIPPVSDINGWSEQPSEIALSYLLTAKVISEATLMAPSERDPNFILRGKYRYTLNVLARERLLDVLKTFTVEADSWSLPTVATDQGITQLWDEVHWCGVASVEGLIYLVANTRNEGFMELLLSKEGEHLIGLFSLELNPSGIQCNLGKHRLTAMEQHSIQRAMHNAQPLLDSQAPYIVFCDALD
;
A
#
# COMPACT_ATOMS: atom_id res chain seq x y z
N MET A 1 -16.17 -3.06 2.38
CA MET A 1 -15.56 -1.79 2.79
C MET A 1 -14.62 -1.38 1.67
N ASN A 2 -14.81 -0.23 1.02
CA ASN A 2 -13.94 0.18 -0.09
C ASN A 2 -12.67 0.81 0.49
N ILE A 3 -11.52 0.20 0.17
CA ILE A 3 -10.21 0.70 0.58
C ILE A 3 -9.47 1.07 -0.68
N TYR A 4 -8.99 2.30 -0.72
CA TYR A 4 -8.27 2.85 -1.86
C TYR A 4 -6.80 2.95 -1.51
N ALA A 5 -5.95 2.48 -2.42
CA ALA A 5 -4.52 2.77 -2.43
C ALA A 5 -4.29 3.92 -3.42
N PRO A 6 -4.02 5.15 -2.94
CA PRO A 6 -3.61 6.23 -3.81
C PRO A 6 -2.36 5.85 -4.57
N THR A 7 -2.30 6.34 -5.79
CA THR A 7 -1.10 6.22 -6.64
C THR A 7 -0.03 7.23 -6.27
N PHE A 8 -0.42 8.30 -5.57
CA PHE A 8 0.49 9.33 -5.09
C PHE A 8 -0.19 10.22 -4.04
N TRP A 9 0.58 10.61 -3.03
CA TRP A 9 0.22 11.63 -2.05
C TRP A 9 0.95 12.93 -2.37
N PRO A 10 0.27 13.91 -3.01
CA PRO A 10 0.85 15.22 -3.22
C PRO A 10 1.02 15.92 -1.87
N ASN A 11 2.20 15.76 -1.31
CA ASN A 11 2.67 16.48 -0.15
C ASN A 11 2.60 17.99 -0.46
N GLY A 12 2.08 18.77 0.49
CA GLY A 12 1.92 20.22 0.32
C GLY A 12 3.26 20.89 0.01
N SER A 13 3.22 22.04 -0.67
CA SER A 13 4.44 22.82 -1.02
C SER A 13 5.30 23.23 0.17
N GLU A 14 4.72 23.14 1.36
CA GLU A 14 5.30 23.44 2.65
C GLU A 14 6.20 22.33 3.20
N ILE A 15 6.19 21.12 2.62
CA ILE A 15 7.07 20.02 3.04
C ILE A 15 8.39 20.09 2.27
N ASP A 16 9.48 20.38 2.98
CA ASP A 16 10.84 20.33 2.44
C ASP A 16 11.33 18.88 2.37
N HIS A 17 11.07 18.21 1.25
CA HIS A 17 11.55 16.84 0.99
C HIS A 17 13.08 16.74 0.87
N GLY A 18 13.81 17.86 0.80
CA GLY A 18 15.26 17.89 0.85
C GLY A 18 15.82 17.95 2.28
N ALA A 19 14.97 18.10 3.30
CA ALA A 19 15.41 18.13 4.68
C ALA A 19 15.97 16.75 5.11
N PRO A 20 17.03 16.72 5.94
CA PRO A 20 17.64 15.47 6.41
C PRO A 20 16.71 14.67 7.34
N SER A 21 15.69 15.33 7.91
CA SER A 21 14.70 14.69 8.75
C SER A 21 13.35 15.38 8.60
N LEU A 22 12.28 14.60 8.51
CA LEU A 22 10.89 15.05 8.51
C LEU A 22 10.18 14.60 9.78
N ARG A 23 9.34 15.45 10.36
CA ARG A 23 8.49 15.03 11.48
C ARG A 23 7.23 14.39 10.94
N LEU A 24 6.87 13.22 11.47
CA LEU A 24 5.68 12.49 11.02
C LEU A 24 4.41 13.35 11.09
N ARG A 25 4.24 14.12 12.16
CA ARG A 25 3.05 14.99 12.35
C ARG A 25 2.94 16.13 11.33
N ASP A 26 4.06 16.50 10.68
CA ASP A 26 4.09 17.59 9.71
C ASP A 26 3.74 17.07 8.30
N ILE A 27 3.83 15.75 8.06
CA ILE A 27 3.56 15.10 6.77
C ILE A 27 2.30 14.22 6.78
N LEU A 28 1.94 13.66 7.93
CA LEU A 28 0.73 12.86 8.10
C LEU A 28 -0.49 13.80 8.19
N PRO A 29 -1.52 13.63 7.36
CA PRO A 29 -2.72 14.46 7.43
C PRO A 29 -3.35 14.50 8.83
N ALA A 30 -3.63 15.71 9.32
CA ALA A 30 -4.22 15.92 10.65
C ALA A 30 -5.73 15.61 10.65
N LEU A 31 -6.27 15.21 11.81
CA LEU A 31 -7.71 15.02 12.00
C LEU A 31 -8.46 16.33 11.74
N GLY A 32 -9.57 16.25 10.99
CA GLY A 32 -10.37 17.41 10.60
C GLY A 32 -9.73 18.32 9.54
N SER A 33 -8.51 17.99 9.07
CA SER A 33 -7.86 18.74 8.00
C SER A 33 -8.30 18.25 6.63
N THR A 34 -8.11 19.12 5.64
CA THR A 34 -8.24 18.75 4.23
C THR A 34 -6.90 18.35 3.67
N THR A 35 -6.86 17.23 2.94
CA THR A 35 -5.68 16.74 2.23
C THR A 35 -6.04 16.36 0.79
N PHE A 36 -5.04 15.97 0.01
CA PHE A 36 -5.20 15.55 -1.37
C PHE A 36 -4.58 14.19 -1.60
N ALA A 37 -5.23 13.38 -2.42
CA ALA A 37 -4.72 12.10 -2.89
C ALA A 37 -4.99 11.96 -4.39
N CYS A 38 -4.07 11.31 -5.09
CA CYS A 38 -4.16 11.06 -6.53
C CYS A 38 -4.42 9.58 -6.80
N PHE A 39 -5.37 9.29 -7.69
CA PHE A 39 -5.77 7.94 -8.06
C PHE A 39 -5.67 7.73 -9.58
N ASP A 40 -5.52 6.47 -9.98
CA ASP A 40 -5.73 6.06 -11.37
C ASP A 40 -7.22 6.01 -11.71
N LYS A 41 -7.52 6.15 -13.01
CA LYS A 41 -8.89 6.25 -13.55
C LYS A 41 -9.80 5.05 -13.23
N ASP A 42 -9.21 3.89 -12.94
CA ASP A 42 -9.91 2.61 -12.88
C ASP A 42 -10.50 2.32 -11.49
N HIS A 43 -10.11 3.08 -10.45
CA HIS A 43 -10.63 2.92 -9.09
C HIS A 43 -10.81 4.27 -8.37
N LEU A 44 -11.85 4.98 -8.78
CA LEU A 44 -12.11 6.36 -8.37
C LEU A 44 -13.16 6.43 -7.25
N PRO A 45 -12.88 7.14 -6.13
CA PRO A 45 -13.88 7.37 -5.10
C PRO A 45 -14.92 8.39 -5.57
N HIS A 46 -16.14 8.33 -5.00
CA HIS A 46 -17.22 9.25 -5.35
C HIS A 46 -17.33 10.42 -4.37
N ILE A 47 -17.72 11.60 -4.86
CA ILE A 47 -17.97 12.76 -3.99
C ILE A 47 -19.03 12.43 -2.94
N GLY A 48 -18.79 12.87 -1.70
CA GLY A 48 -19.66 12.62 -0.56
C GLY A 48 -19.49 11.27 0.12
N GLU A 49 -18.77 10.33 -0.51
CA GLU A 49 -18.46 9.02 0.08
C GLU A 49 -17.48 9.17 1.25
N THR A 50 -17.64 8.31 2.26
CA THR A 50 -16.61 8.10 3.29
C THR A 50 -15.82 6.86 2.90
N VAL A 51 -14.53 7.03 2.68
CA VAL A 51 -13.63 6.00 2.17
C VAL A 51 -12.48 5.73 3.15
N HIS A 52 -11.90 4.55 3.05
CA HIS A 52 -10.61 4.26 3.68
C HIS A 52 -9.51 4.43 2.65
N VAL A 53 -8.45 5.14 3.02
CA VAL A 53 -7.35 5.49 2.12
C VAL A 53 -6.02 5.14 2.77
N LEU A 54 -5.22 4.34 2.08
CA LEU A 54 -3.88 3.99 2.54
C LEU A 54 -2.94 5.21 2.38
N TRP A 55 -2.45 5.73 3.49
CA TRP A 55 -1.37 6.72 3.51
C TRP A 55 -0.04 6.02 3.75
N ILE A 56 0.92 6.28 2.86
CA ILE A 56 2.29 5.77 2.95
C ILE A 56 3.28 6.92 2.99
N PRO A 57 4.44 6.76 3.65
CA PRO A 57 5.40 7.86 3.76
C PRO A 57 6.13 8.16 2.43
N PRO A 58 6.81 9.33 2.33
CA PRO A 58 7.27 9.86 1.05
C PRO A 58 8.21 8.98 0.21
N VAL A 59 9.14 8.23 0.82
CA VAL A 59 10.04 7.37 0.03
C VAL A 59 9.25 6.23 -0.60
N SER A 60 8.35 5.61 0.15
CA SER A 60 7.47 4.56 -0.32
C SER A 60 6.38 5.06 -1.27
N ASP A 61 5.89 6.28 -1.12
CA ASP A 61 4.92 6.89 -2.05
C ASP A 61 5.49 7.05 -3.47
N ILE A 62 6.81 7.23 -3.59
CA ILE A 62 7.48 7.38 -4.88
C ILE A 62 8.04 6.04 -5.38
N ASN A 63 8.65 5.24 -4.50
CA ASN A 63 9.44 4.07 -4.91
C ASN A 63 8.88 2.72 -4.42
N GLY A 64 7.77 2.74 -3.68
CA GLY A 64 7.18 1.56 -3.05
C GLY A 64 7.87 1.18 -1.74
N TRP A 65 7.17 0.40 -0.90
CA TRP A 65 7.73 -0.15 0.34
C TRP A 65 8.93 -1.07 0.08
N SER A 66 9.10 -1.59 -1.13
CA SER A 66 10.23 -2.46 -1.49
C SER A 66 11.59 -1.76 -1.33
N GLU A 67 11.64 -0.44 -1.50
CA GLU A 67 12.85 0.36 -1.31
C GLU A 67 13.08 0.77 0.15
N GLN A 68 12.02 0.95 0.92
CA GLN A 68 12.10 1.35 2.34
C GLN A 68 11.10 0.55 3.20
N PRO A 69 11.34 -0.76 3.42
CA PRO A 69 10.34 -1.62 4.09
C PRO A 69 9.95 -1.15 5.49
N SER A 70 10.84 -0.46 6.22
CA SER A 70 10.51 0.07 7.55
C SER A 70 9.34 1.07 7.54
N GLU A 71 9.06 1.71 6.40
CA GLU A 71 7.95 2.66 6.27
C GLU A 71 6.56 2.02 6.31
N ILE A 72 6.47 0.70 6.16
CA ILE A 72 5.23 -0.05 6.43
C ILE A 72 4.77 0.22 7.88
N ALA A 73 5.72 0.25 8.84
CA ALA A 73 5.42 0.53 10.25
C ALA A 73 5.01 2.00 10.50
N LEU A 74 5.30 2.88 9.55
CA LEU A 74 4.97 4.30 9.58
C LEU A 74 3.73 4.64 8.76
N SER A 75 3.14 3.66 8.08
CA SER A 75 1.96 3.85 7.23
C SER A 75 0.68 3.92 8.05
N TYR A 76 -0.33 4.60 7.52
CA TYR A 76 -1.61 4.82 8.19
C TYR A 76 -2.78 4.47 7.27
N LEU A 77 -3.87 3.99 7.87
CA LEU A 77 -5.17 3.96 7.22
C LEU A 77 -5.95 5.21 7.64
N LEU A 78 -6.30 6.03 6.65
CA LEU A 78 -7.13 7.22 6.87
C LEU A 78 -8.58 6.87 6.59
N THR A 79 -9.49 7.27 7.48
CA THR A 79 -10.91 7.38 7.13
C THR A 79 -11.17 8.81 6.72
N ALA A 80 -11.64 9.03 5.49
CA ALA A 80 -11.82 10.37 4.96
C ALA A 80 -13.12 10.51 4.17
N LYS A 81 -13.72 11.70 4.21
CA LYS A 81 -14.84 12.06 3.35
C LYS A 81 -14.32 12.69 2.06
N VAL A 82 -14.79 12.22 0.92
CA VAL A 82 -14.50 12.83 -0.37
C VAL A 82 -15.34 14.11 -0.50
N ILE A 83 -14.69 15.25 -0.66
CA ILE A 83 -15.36 16.56 -0.65
C ILE A 83 -15.26 17.32 -1.98
N SER A 84 -14.54 16.78 -2.97
CA SER A 84 -14.49 17.32 -4.33
C SER A 84 -14.72 16.25 -5.38
N GLU A 85 -15.17 16.68 -6.55
CA GLU A 85 -15.07 15.89 -7.77
C GLU A 85 -13.60 15.67 -8.15
N ALA A 86 -13.37 14.62 -8.96
CA ALA A 86 -12.07 14.29 -9.51
C ALA A 86 -11.56 15.44 -10.40
N THR A 87 -10.35 15.93 -10.13
CA THR A 87 -9.67 16.88 -11.02
C THR A 87 -8.53 16.17 -11.74
N LEU A 88 -8.60 16.08 -13.08
CA LEU A 88 -7.51 15.53 -13.87
C LEU A 88 -6.28 16.42 -13.71
N MET A 89 -5.17 15.82 -13.29
CA MET A 89 -3.92 16.53 -13.11
C MET A 89 -3.32 16.86 -14.48
N ALA A 90 -3.20 18.16 -14.75
CA ALA A 90 -2.53 18.65 -15.95
C ALA A 90 -1.01 18.42 -15.83
N PRO A 91 -0.31 18.14 -16.95
CA PRO A 91 1.14 18.16 -16.98
C PRO A 91 1.64 19.51 -16.46
N SER A 92 2.55 19.50 -15.48
CA SER A 92 3.13 20.72 -14.95
C SER A 92 4.65 20.68 -15.08
N GLU A 93 5.28 21.84 -15.32
CA GLU A 93 6.76 21.95 -15.32
C GLU A 93 7.38 21.59 -13.96
N ARG A 94 6.57 21.56 -12.89
CA ARG A 94 6.96 21.17 -11.53
C ARG A 94 6.84 19.68 -11.26
N ASP A 95 6.36 18.88 -12.21
CA ASP A 95 6.36 17.41 -12.17
C ASP A 95 7.29 16.86 -13.26
N PRO A 96 8.63 16.98 -13.08
CA PRO A 96 9.60 16.57 -14.09
C PRO A 96 9.59 15.06 -14.35
N ASN A 97 9.08 14.26 -13.41
CA ASN A 97 9.02 12.81 -13.49
C ASN A 97 7.69 12.30 -14.07
N PHE A 98 6.76 13.19 -14.41
CA PHE A 98 5.43 12.87 -14.94
C PHE A 98 4.60 11.94 -14.03
N ILE A 99 4.88 11.91 -12.72
CA ILE A 99 4.24 11.01 -11.75
C ILE A 99 2.73 11.28 -11.69
N LEU A 100 2.34 12.55 -11.82
CA LEU A 100 0.95 12.99 -11.72
C LEU A 100 0.22 12.94 -13.07
N ARG A 101 0.92 12.62 -14.16
CA ARG A 101 0.33 12.65 -15.50
C ARG A 101 -0.75 11.58 -15.63
N GLY A 102 -1.98 12.02 -15.95
CA GLY A 102 -3.12 11.12 -16.12
C GLY A 102 -3.77 10.67 -14.81
N LYS A 103 -3.28 11.16 -13.66
CA LYS A 103 -3.87 10.89 -12.35
C LYS A 103 -5.01 11.86 -12.05
N TYR A 104 -5.95 11.41 -11.22
CA TYR A 104 -7.09 12.20 -10.76
C TYR A 104 -6.89 12.59 -9.31
N ARG A 105 -6.83 13.90 -9.05
CA ARG A 105 -6.70 14.45 -7.71
C ARG A 105 -8.07 14.62 -7.07
N TYR A 106 -8.17 14.17 -5.83
CA TYR A 106 -9.33 14.38 -4.97
C TYR A 106 -8.95 15.18 -3.75
N THR A 107 -9.94 15.91 -3.25
CA THR A 107 -9.87 16.60 -1.97
C THR A 107 -10.59 15.75 -0.93
N LEU A 108 -9.88 15.44 0.14
CA LEU A 108 -10.33 14.55 1.20
C LEU A 108 -10.37 15.31 2.53
N ASN A 109 -11.47 15.20 3.27
CA ASN A 109 -11.55 15.66 4.65
C ASN A 109 -11.27 14.49 5.60
N VAL A 110 -10.19 14.57 6.38
CA VAL A 110 -9.72 13.48 7.24
C VAL A 110 -10.60 13.39 8.48
N LEU A 111 -11.22 12.23 8.68
CA LEU A 111 -12.14 11.96 9.80
C LEU A 111 -11.47 11.13 10.89
N ALA A 112 -10.64 10.15 10.50
CA ALA A 112 -9.85 9.33 11.41
C ALA A 112 -8.50 8.98 10.78
N ARG A 113 -7.51 8.69 11.63
CA ARG A 113 -6.21 8.16 11.23
C ARG A 113 -5.84 7.03 12.19
N GLU A 114 -5.54 5.88 11.64
CA GLU A 114 -5.17 4.71 12.42
C GLU A 114 -3.87 4.14 11.86
N ARG A 115 -2.96 3.72 12.73
CA ARG A 115 -1.70 3.14 12.28
C ARG A 115 -1.99 1.84 11.53
N LEU A 116 -1.44 1.68 10.32
CA LEU A 116 -1.78 0.56 9.43
C LEU A 116 -1.61 -0.77 10.13
N LEU A 117 -0.44 -1.01 10.74
CA LEU A 117 -0.14 -2.30 11.37
C LEU A 117 -1.07 -2.62 12.54
N ASP A 118 -1.57 -1.62 13.26
CA ASP A 118 -2.49 -1.82 14.36
C ASP A 118 -3.86 -2.23 13.83
N VAL A 119 -4.36 -1.53 12.80
CA VAL A 119 -5.60 -1.91 12.09
C VAL A 119 -5.49 -3.35 11.57
N LEU A 120 -4.40 -3.67 10.85
CA LEU A 120 -4.20 -5.01 10.28
C LEU A 120 -4.25 -6.13 11.33
N LYS A 121 -3.72 -5.88 12.53
CA LYS A 121 -3.72 -6.86 13.64
C LYS A 121 -5.10 -7.04 14.28
N THR A 122 -5.98 -6.03 14.19
CA THR A 122 -7.33 -6.07 14.77
C THR A 122 -8.37 -6.73 13.89
N PHE A 123 -8.09 -6.94 12.59
CA PHE A 123 -9.06 -7.61 11.70
C PHE A 123 -9.42 -9.00 12.21
N THR A 124 -10.72 -9.28 12.26
CA THR A 124 -11.24 -10.61 12.49
C THR A 124 -11.15 -11.44 11.21
N VAL A 125 -10.93 -12.75 11.35
CA VAL A 125 -10.98 -13.66 10.19
C VAL A 125 -12.42 -13.70 9.69
N GLU A 126 -12.67 -13.10 8.54
CA GLU A 126 -13.94 -13.23 7.83
C GLU A 126 -13.73 -14.23 6.69
N ALA A 127 -14.63 -15.22 6.61
CA ALA A 127 -14.70 -16.09 5.44
C ALA A 127 -14.96 -15.20 4.21
N ASP A 128 -14.18 -15.39 3.14
CA ASP A 128 -14.25 -14.64 1.88
C ASP A 128 -13.77 -13.17 1.94
N SER A 129 -12.90 -12.81 2.91
CA SER A 129 -12.37 -11.43 2.96
C SER A 129 -11.60 -11.01 1.70
N TRP A 130 -10.81 -11.92 1.12
CA TRP A 130 -10.19 -11.85 -0.22
C TRP A 130 -9.42 -13.16 -0.48
N SER A 131 -8.92 -13.36 -1.70
CA SER A 131 -8.04 -14.49 -2.06
C SER A 131 -6.81 -13.99 -2.83
N LEU A 132 -5.71 -14.75 -2.81
CA LEU A 132 -4.56 -14.42 -3.66
C LEU A 132 -4.94 -14.47 -5.14
N PRO A 133 -4.31 -13.63 -5.97
CA PRO A 133 -4.63 -13.57 -7.38
C PRO A 133 -4.27 -14.87 -8.11
N THR A 134 -5.11 -15.22 -9.07
CA THR A 134 -4.96 -16.41 -9.91
C THR A 134 -4.88 -16.03 -11.37
N VAL A 135 -4.19 -16.84 -12.16
CA VAL A 135 -4.04 -16.66 -13.59
C VAL A 135 -4.51 -17.91 -14.32
N ALA A 136 -5.26 -17.72 -15.40
CA ALA A 136 -5.66 -18.80 -16.27
C ALA A 136 -4.54 -19.07 -17.29
N THR A 137 -4.06 -20.31 -17.32
CA THR A 137 -3.04 -20.81 -18.24
C THR A 137 -3.61 -21.94 -19.09
N ASP A 138 -2.88 -22.36 -20.13
CA ASP A 138 -3.23 -23.53 -20.94
C ASP A 138 -3.30 -24.84 -20.10
N GLN A 139 -2.71 -24.85 -18.91
CA GLN A 139 -2.70 -25.98 -17.98
C GLN A 139 -3.79 -25.87 -16.88
N GLY A 140 -4.62 -24.83 -16.92
CA GLY A 140 -5.65 -24.54 -15.93
C GLY A 140 -5.36 -23.27 -15.12
N ILE A 141 -6.05 -23.10 -14.01
CA ILE A 141 -5.91 -21.94 -13.13
C ILE A 141 -4.79 -22.19 -12.12
N THR A 142 -3.81 -21.30 -12.07
CA THR A 142 -2.67 -21.35 -11.14
C THR A 142 -2.62 -20.10 -10.26
N GLN A 143 -1.87 -20.17 -9.15
CA GLN A 143 -1.61 -19.00 -8.32
C GLN A 143 -0.63 -18.07 -9.05
N LEU A 144 -0.92 -16.77 -9.11
CA LEU A 144 -0.02 -15.80 -9.76
C LEU A 144 1.36 -15.76 -9.08
N TRP A 145 1.39 -16.00 -7.77
CA TRP A 145 2.62 -16.15 -6.98
C TRP A 145 3.53 -17.30 -7.42
N ASP A 146 3.03 -18.25 -8.22
CA ASP A 146 3.84 -19.33 -8.80
C ASP A 146 4.64 -18.87 -10.03
N GLU A 147 4.27 -17.72 -10.64
CA GLU A 147 4.95 -17.14 -11.81
C GLU A 147 6.02 -16.10 -11.43
N VAL A 148 6.27 -15.93 -10.14
CA VAL A 148 7.22 -14.98 -9.60
C VAL A 148 8.63 -15.30 -10.09
N HIS A 149 9.29 -14.32 -10.69
CA HIS A 149 10.68 -14.44 -11.15
C HIS A 149 11.67 -13.74 -10.21
N TRP A 150 11.20 -12.76 -9.44
CA TRP A 150 11.96 -12.09 -8.40
C TRP A 150 11.06 -11.82 -7.20
N CYS A 151 11.56 -12.08 -5.99
CA CYS A 151 10.85 -11.84 -4.74
C CYS A 151 11.79 -11.20 -3.72
N GLY A 152 11.30 -10.18 -3.02
CA GLY A 152 11.92 -9.57 -1.87
C GLY A 152 11.13 -9.87 -0.59
N VAL A 153 11.83 -9.99 0.53
CA VAL A 153 11.23 -10.22 1.86
C VAL A 153 11.82 -9.30 2.91
N ALA A 154 10.98 -8.72 3.75
CA ALA A 154 11.40 -8.01 4.97
C ALA A 154 10.58 -8.47 6.17
N SER A 155 11.13 -8.29 7.38
CA SER A 155 10.35 -8.39 8.61
C SER A 155 10.08 -7.00 9.16
N VAL A 156 8.80 -6.70 9.41
CA VAL A 156 8.37 -5.39 9.91
C VAL A 156 7.46 -5.60 11.11
N GLU A 157 7.95 -5.24 12.31
CA GLU A 157 7.23 -5.38 13.58
C GLU A 157 6.54 -6.74 13.79
N GLY A 158 7.22 -7.82 13.43
CA GLY A 158 6.73 -9.19 13.57
C GLY A 158 5.84 -9.68 12.43
N LEU A 159 5.54 -8.83 11.45
CA LEU A 159 4.94 -9.24 10.18
C LEU A 159 6.02 -9.60 9.15
N ILE A 160 5.61 -10.38 8.15
CA ILE A 160 6.41 -10.72 6.97
C ILE A 160 5.87 -9.88 5.82
N TYR A 161 6.70 -9.01 5.27
CA TYR A 161 6.42 -8.30 4.03
C TYR A 161 7.05 -9.04 2.87
N LEU A 162 6.27 -9.28 1.82
CA LEU A 162 6.73 -9.82 0.55
C LEU A 162 6.38 -8.85 -0.56
N VAL A 163 7.31 -8.71 -1.48
CA VAL A 163 7.10 -8.05 -2.77
C VAL A 163 7.61 -8.98 -3.86
N ALA A 164 6.95 -8.98 -5.00
CA ALA A 164 7.32 -9.85 -6.09
C ALA A 164 6.98 -9.23 -7.44
N ASN A 165 7.78 -9.62 -8.44
CA ASN A 165 7.51 -9.34 -9.83
C ASN A 165 7.27 -10.65 -10.59
N THR A 166 6.26 -10.65 -11.46
CA THR A 166 6.00 -11.73 -12.42
C THR A 166 6.72 -11.45 -13.73
N ARG A 167 6.82 -12.44 -14.61
CA ARG A 167 7.45 -12.27 -15.93
C ARG A 167 6.66 -11.34 -16.86
N ASN A 168 5.38 -11.14 -16.59
CA ASN A 168 4.46 -10.36 -17.41
C ASN A 168 4.22 -8.97 -16.81
N GLU A 169 5.25 -8.39 -16.19
CA GLU A 169 5.23 -7.03 -15.60
C GLU A 169 4.16 -6.85 -14.49
N GLY A 170 3.71 -7.95 -13.88
CA GLY A 170 2.87 -7.89 -12.69
C GLY A 170 3.71 -7.61 -11.44
N PHE A 171 3.32 -6.61 -10.67
CA PHE A 171 3.89 -6.28 -9.37
C PHE A 171 2.91 -6.69 -8.27
N MET A 172 3.41 -7.37 -7.23
CA MET A 172 2.59 -7.86 -6.13
C MET A 172 3.24 -7.54 -4.79
N GLU A 173 2.42 -7.20 -3.80
CA GLU A 173 2.84 -7.04 -2.42
C GLU A 173 1.92 -7.81 -1.48
N LEU A 174 2.46 -8.26 -0.36
CA LEU A 174 1.74 -9.02 0.64
C LEU A 174 2.29 -8.71 2.04
N LEU A 175 1.40 -8.44 2.99
CA LEU A 175 1.73 -8.47 4.42
C LEU A 175 1.10 -9.69 5.06
N LEU A 176 1.92 -10.47 5.74
CA LEU A 176 1.54 -11.72 6.37
C LEU A 176 1.84 -11.69 7.86
N SER A 177 1.02 -12.37 8.63
CA SER A 177 1.35 -12.85 9.96
C SER A 177 1.46 -14.38 9.97
N LYS A 178 2.13 -14.93 10.98
CA LYS A 178 2.28 -16.38 11.17
C LYS A 178 1.57 -16.81 12.44
N GLU A 179 0.62 -17.73 12.32
CA GLU A 179 -0.10 -18.36 13.43
C GLU A 179 0.20 -19.86 13.46
N GLY A 180 1.18 -20.27 14.27
CA GLY A 180 1.71 -21.64 14.23
C GLY A 180 2.35 -21.91 12.87
N GLU A 181 1.91 -22.96 12.17
CA GLU A 181 2.38 -23.28 10.82
C GLU A 181 1.58 -22.59 9.70
N HIS A 182 0.56 -21.80 10.04
CA HIS A 182 -0.29 -21.16 9.04
C HIS A 182 0.13 -19.72 8.78
N LEU A 183 0.12 -19.36 7.49
CA LEU A 183 0.28 -17.98 7.04
C LEU A 183 -1.09 -17.33 6.92
N ILE A 184 -1.19 -16.12 7.46
CA ILE A 184 -2.40 -15.30 7.42
C ILE A 184 -2.07 -14.02 6.67
N GLY A 185 -2.71 -13.81 5.52
CA GLY A 185 -2.65 -12.55 4.79
C GLY A 185 -3.43 -11.46 5.51
N LEU A 186 -2.86 -10.26 5.55
CA LEU A 186 -3.44 -9.06 6.15
C LEU A 186 -3.65 -7.94 5.13
N PHE A 187 -2.80 -7.90 4.12
CA PHE A 187 -2.82 -6.94 3.02
C PHE A 187 -2.30 -7.63 1.76
N SER A 188 -2.92 -7.36 0.61
CA SER A 188 -2.50 -7.80 -0.71
C SER A 188 -2.65 -6.64 -1.70
N LEU A 189 -1.59 -6.33 -2.43
CA LEU A 189 -1.61 -5.44 -3.59
C LEU A 189 -1.23 -6.23 -4.83
N GLU A 190 -1.96 -6.02 -5.91
CA GLU A 190 -1.60 -6.47 -7.25
C GLU A 190 -1.70 -5.28 -8.19
N LEU A 191 -0.64 -5.02 -8.93
CA LEU A 191 -0.59 -4.08 -10.04
C LEU A 191 -0.23 -4.85 -11.30
N ASN A 192 -1.11 -4.81 -12.30
CA ASN A 192 -0.89 -5.43 -13.60
C ASN A 192 -1.48 -4.51 -14.71
N PRO A 193 -1.30 -4.84 -16.00
CA PRO A 193 -1.85 -4.01 -17.09
C PRO A 193 -3.37 -3.82 -17.08
N SER A 194 -4.12 -4.66 -16.36
CA SER A 194 -5.57 -4.56 -16.19
C SER A 194 -5.98 -3.63 -15.04
N GLY A 195 -5.04 -3.19 -14.20
CA GLY A 195 -5.28 -2.23 -13.14
C GLY A 195 -4.60 -2.60 -11.81
N ILE A 196 -5.08 -1.94 -10.75
CA ILE A 196 -4.63 -2.15 -9.38
C ILE A 196 -5.74 -2.81 -8.59
N GLN A 197 -5.41 -3.87 -7.86
CA GLN A 197 -6.27 -4.46 -6.85
C GLN A 197 -5.58 -4.37 -5.48
N CYS A 198 -6.25 -3.73 -4.53
CA CYS A 198 -5.76 -3.60 -3.16
C CYS A 198 -6.80 -4.20 -2.21
N ASN A 199 -6.39 -5.20 -1.43
CA ASN A 199 -7.23 -5.86 -0.44
C ASN A 199 -6.60 -5.70 0.95
N LEU A 200 -7.38 -5.26 1.93
CA LEU A 200 -7.01 -5.41 3.35
C LEU A 200 -8.06 -6.28 4.03
N GLY A 201 -7.59 -7.10 4.96
CA GLY A 201 -8.44 -8.00 5.72
C GLY A 201 -7.66 -9.24 6.10
N LYS A 202 -8.19 -10.00 7.06
CA LYS A 202 -7.52 -11.20 7.56
C LYS A 202 -7.96 -12.43 6.76
N HIS A 203 -7.11 -12.86 5.82
CA HIS A 203 -7.30 -14.06 5.00
C HIS A 203 -6.41 -15.20 5.47
N ARG A 204 -7.00 -16.34 5.83
CA ARG A 204 -6.22 -17.55 6.12
C ARG A 204 -5.89 -18.22 4.80
N LEU A 205 -4.60 -18.24 4.44
CA LEU A 205 -4.18 -18.84 3.18
C LEU A 205 -4.60 -20.32 3.12
N THR A 206 -5.18 -20.70 1.98
CA THR A 206 -5.47 -22.08 1.63
C THR A 206 -4.17 -22.89 1.50
N ALA A 207 -4.26 -24.22 1.48
CA ALA A 207 -3.08 -25.07 1.32
C ALA A 207 -2.28 -24.75 0.04
N MET A 208 -2.98 -24.41 -1.05
CA MET A 208 -2.36 -24.05 -2.32
C MET A 208 -1.64 -22.70 -2.22
N GLU A 209 -2.34 -21.66 -1.74
CA GLU A 209 -1.76 -20.32 -1.52
C GLU A 209 -0.57 -20.38 -0.57
N GLN A 210 -0.69 -21.11 0.53
CA GLN A 210 0.39 -21.28 1.50
C GLN A 210 1.61 -21.94 0.86
N HIS A 211 1.43 -22.96 0.01
CA HIS A 211 2.53 -23.58 -0.71
C HIS A 211 3.22 -22.60 -1.67
N SER A 212 2.44 -21.85 -2.45
CA SER A 212 2.94 -20.81 -3.36
C SER A 212 3.78 -19.76 -2.64
N ILE A 213 3.25 -19.22 -1.54
CA ILE A 213 3.93 -18.19 -0.75
C ILE A 213 5.16 -18.74 -0.05
N GLN A 214 5.11 -19.94 0.53
CA GLN A 214 6.29 -20.55 1.16
C GLN A 214 7.43 -20.78 0.15
N ARG A 215 7.10 -21.18 -1.08
CA ARG A 215 8.07 -21.31 -2.16
C ARG A 215 8.64 -19.95 -2.58
N ALA A 216 7.82 -18.92 -2.70
CA ALA A 216 8.28 -17.56 -2.99
C ALA A 216 9.22 -17.05 -1.89
N MET A 217 8.83 -17.20 -0.62
CA MET A 217 9.65 -16.85 0.55
C MET A 217 10.98 -17.58 0.59
N HIS A 218 11.01 -18.87 0.21
CA HIS A 218 12.24 -19.65 0.19
C HIS A 218 13.29 -19.10 -0.78
N ASN A 219 12.84 -18.50 -1.89
CA ASN A 219 13.70 -17.91 -2.92
C ASN A 219 13.85 -16.39 -2.78
N ALA A 220 13.22 -15.78 -1.77
CA ALA A 220 13.17 -14.34 -1.63
C ALA A 220 14.51 -13.76 -1.16
N GLN A 221 14.86 -12.60 -1.70
CA GLN A 221 16.03 -11.83 -1.26
C GLN A 221 15.64 -10.95 -0.06
N PRO A 222 16.49 -10.86 0.97
CA PRO A 222 16.22 -9.95 2.09
C PRO A 222 16.25 -8.50 1.59
N LEU A 223 15.21 -7.76 1.93
CA LEU A 223 15.13 -6.33 1.70
C LEU A 223 15.61 -5.56 2.92
N LEU A 224 16.29 -4.46 2.65
CA LEU A 224 16.75 -3.50 3.63
C LEU A 224 16.34 -2.12 3.15
N ASP A 225 16.17 -1.21 4.10
CA ASP A 225 15.98 0.19 3.80
C ASP A 225 17.13 0.72 2.94
N SER A 226 16.79 1.29 1.78
CA SER A 226 17.78 1.89 0.88
C SER A 226 18.30 3.22 1.42
N GLN A 227 17.57 3.84 2.36
CA GLN A 227 17.93 5.11 2.99
C GLN A 227 17.94 5.03 4.51
N ALA A 228 18.75 5.89 5.14
CA ALA A 228 18.75 6.02 6.58
C ALA A 228 17.38 6.54 7.08
N PRO A 229 16.96 6.18 8.31
CA PRO A 229 15.73 6.70 8.89
C PRO A 229 15.72 8.23 8.89
N TYR A 230 14.73 8.81 8.23
CA TYR A 230 14.59 10.26 8.08
C TYR A 230 13.29 10.78 8.72
N ILE A 231 12.31 9.91 9.00
CA ILE A 231 11.07 10.29 9.67
C ILE A 231 11.25 10.15 11.17
N VAL A 232 11.00 11.24 11.90
CA VAL A 232 11.10 11.29 13.37
C VAL A 232 9.73 11.43 14.02
N PHE A 233 9.53 10.70 15.11
CA PHE A 233 8.40 10.91 16.02
C PHE A 233 8.70 12.09 16.93
N CYS A 234 7.75 12.99 17.09
CA CYS A 234 7.73 13.93 18.21
C CYS A 234 6.60 13.51 19.13
N ASP A 235 6.86 13.46 20.44
CA ASP A 235 5.91 12.98 21.44
C ASP A 235 4.51 13.63 21.32
N ALA A 236 3.50 12.80 21.60
CA ALA A 236 2.05 13.05 21.58
C ALA A 236 1.41 13.36 20.21
N LEU A 237 0.89 12.30 19.55
CA LEU A 237 -0.21 12.44 18.61
C LEU A 237 -1.50 12.53 19.44
N ASP A 238 -1.93 13.75 19.74
CA ASP A 238 -3.30 14.02 20.23
C ASP A 238 -4.34 13.80 19.11
#